data_AF-A0A820FH27-F1
#
_entry.id   AF-A0A820FH27-F1
#
_cell.length_a   1.000
_cell.length_b   1.000
_cell.length_c   1.000
_cell.angle_alpha   90.00
_cell.angle_beta   90.00
_cell.angle_gamma   90.00
#
_symmetry.space_group_name_H-M   'P 1'
#
loop_
_entity.id
_entity.type
_entity.pdbx_description
1 polymer ?
#
loop_
_entity_poly.entity_id
_entity_poly.type
_entity_poly.pdbx_seq_one_letter_code
_entity_poly.pdbx_strand_id
1 'polypeptide(L)'
;YRREHITYWGSFNDVVCKKLTVENSRIVRFCSLKEAAVIVLTYWLGLLPFIPLVPGAFEVPIPGEVFRKQAQNLTCLQRTLFFLAERALNSKGMFVHLQRRGIPVYVWILNENQEFEYAFQKMSVTGVMTDYPSRLQNYLKSNKLNYFLSV
;
A
#
# COMPACT_ATOMS: atom_id res chain seq x y z
N TYR A 1 3.37 25.70 -11.78
CA TYR A 1 4.20 24.77 -10.98
C TYR A 1 4.16 23.39 -11.64
N ARG A 2 5.31 22.88 -12.14
CA ARG A 2 5.45 21.57 -12.82
C ARG A 2 5.81 20.45 -11.83
N ARG A 3 4.87 20.07 -10.95
CA ARG A 3 5.08 19.08 -9.87
C ARG A 3 4.35 17.75 -10.13
N GLU A 4 3.86 17.52 -11.33
CA GLU A 4 3.04 16.36 -11.68
C GLU A 4 3.77 15.03 -11.44
N HIS A 5 5.08 15.01 -11.65
CA HIS A 5 5.94 13.82 -11.50
C HIS A 5 6.27 13.43 -10.05
N ILE A 6 6.00 14.31 -9.07
CA ILE A 6 6.17 14.03 -7.63
C ILE A 6 4.84 14.00 -6.88
N THR A 7 3.73 14.22 -7.58
CA THR A 7 2.40 14.32 -6.99
C THR A 7 1.66 13.02 -7.22
N TYR A 8 1.00 12.54 -6.17
CA TYR A 8 0.09 11.40 -6.25
C TYR A 8 -1.33 11.87 -5.88
N TRP A 9 -2.34 11.40 -6.62
CA TRP A 9 -3.74 11.68 -6.33
C TRP A 9 -4.47 10.45 -5.81
N GLY A 10 -5.14 10.56 -4.67
CA GLY A 10 -5.81 9.44 -4.01
C GLY A 10 -7.31 9.62 -3.90
N SER A 11 -8.05 8.56 -4.21
CA SER A 11 -9.46 8.42 -3.82
C SER A 11 -9.86 6.95 -3.82
N PHE A 12 -10.60 6.51 -2.81
CA PHE A 12 -11.15 5.15 -2.79
C PHE A 12 -12.26 4.92 -3.83
N ASN A 13 -12.90 6.00 -4.29
CA ASN A 13 -14.04 5.93 -5.20
C ASN A 13 -13.58 5.86 -6.67
N ASP A 14 -13.95 4.79 -7.36
CA ASP A 14 -13.69 4.56 -8.79
C ASP A 14 -14.20 5.71 -9.69
N VAL A 15 -15.36 6.30 -9.36
CA VAL A 15 -15.91 7.43 -10.13
C VAL A 15 -15.01 8.65 -10.02
N VAL A 16 -14.46 8.91 -8.82
CA VAL A 16 -13.54 10.01 -8.59
C VAL A 16 -12.19 9.74 -9.27
N CYS A 17 -11.66 8.52 -9.16
CA CYS A 17 -10.43 8.11 -9.86
C CYS A 17 -10.52 8.29 -11.38
N LYS A 18 -11.67 7.95 -11.98
CA LYS A 18 -11.92 8.16 -13.41
C LYS A 18 -11.93 9.64 -13.77
N LYS A 19 -12.59 10.48 -12.97
CA LYS A 19 -12.58 11.95 -13.16
C LYS A 19 -11.16 12.52 -13.07
N LEU A 20 -10.38 12.08 -12.08
CA LEU A 20 -8.98 12.49 -11.91
C LEU A 20 -8.10 12.10 -13.12
N THR A 21 -8.33 10.92 -13.69
CA THR A 21 -7.61 10.44 -14.87
C THR A 21 -7.94 11.27 -16.11
N VAL A 22 -9.20 11.68 -16.27
CA VAL A 22 -9.65 12.57 -17.35
C VAL A 22 -9.07 13.97 -17.19
N GLU A 23 -9.01 14.48 -15.95
CA GLU A 23 -8.50 15.81 -15.65
C GLU A 23 -7.00 15.93 -15.93
N ASN A 24 -6.19 14.97 -15.46
CA ASN A 24 -4.76 14.98 -15.70
C ASN A 24 -4.15 13.57 -15.67
N SER A 25 -4.01 12.96 -16.85
CA SER A 25 -3.40 11.64 -17.02
C SER A 25 -1.89 11.58 -16.74
N ARG A 26 -1.23 12.73 -16.50
CA ARG A 26 0.21 12.78 -16.18
C ARG A 26 0.50 12.56 -14.69
N ILE A 27 -0.50 12.72 -13.83
CA ILE A 27 -0.34 12.55 -12.39
C ILE A 27 -0.66 11.10 -12.04
N VAL A 28 0.25 10.45 -11.30
CA VAL A 28 0.03 9.07 -10.86
C VAL A 28 -1.05 9.08 -9.79
N ARG A 29 -1.99 8.14 -9.88
CA ARG A 29 -3.07 8.00 -8.89
C ARG A 29 -2.92 6.75 -8.06
N PHE A 30 -3.46 6.77 -6.86
CA PHE A 30 -3.64 5.55 -6.09
C PHE A 30 -4.69 4.64 -6.75
N CYS A 31 -4.54 3.34 -6.57
CA CYS A 31 -5.51 2.35 -7.03
C CYS A 31 -6.84 2.57 -6.28
N SER A 32 -7.95 2.55 -7.01
CA SER A 32 -9.26 2.52 -6.37
C SER A 32 -9.48 1.18 -5.65
N LEU A 33 -10.45 1.12 -4.75
CA LEU A 33 -10.76 -0.11 -4.02
C LEU A 33 -11.08 -1.30 -4.95
N LYS A 34 -11.74 -1.03 -6.09
CA LYS A 34 -12.06 -2.04 -7.10
C LYS A 34 -10.80 -2.58 -7.77
N GLU A 35 -9.87 -1.71 -8.12
CA GLU A 35 -8.61 -2.10 -8.77
C GLU A 35 -7.71 -2.88 -7.81
N ALA A 36 -7.64 -2.43 -6.56
CA ALA A 36 -6.91 -3.15 -5.51
C ALA A 36 -7.48 -4.56 -5.30
N ALA A 37 -8.81 -4.70 -5.28
CA ALA A 37 -9.46 -6.00 -5.19
C ALA A 37 -9.15 -6.89 -6.40
N VAL A 38 -9.17 -6.34 -7.62
CA VAL A 38 -8.79 -7.08 -8.85
C VAL A 38 -7.34 -7.55 -8.78
N ILE A 39 -6.41 -6.70 -8.34
CA ILE A 39 -4.99 -7.06 -8.16
C ILE A 39 -4.85 -8.24 -7.21
N VAL A 40 -5.52 -8.17 -6.05
CA VAL A 40 -5.43 -9.22 -5.03
C VAL A 40 -6.03 -10.53 -5.55
N LEU A 41 -7.24 -10.49 -6.12
CA LEU A 41 -7.90 -11.68 -6.66
C LEU A 41 -7.07 -12.32 -7.77
N THR A 42 -6.56 -11.53 -8.71
CA THR A 42 -5.76 -12.02 -9.84
C THR A 42 -4.39 -12.53 -9.41
N TYR A 43 -3.80 -11.98 -8.35
CA TYR A 43 -2.60 -12.53 -7.70
C TYR A 43 -2.87 -13.92 -7.14
N TRP A 44 -3.94 -14.08 -6.36
CA TRP A 44 -4.30 -15.36 -5.74
C TRP A 44 -4.75 -16.42 -6.76
N LEU A 45 -5.33 -16.00 -7.88
CA LEU A 45 -5.64 -16.88 -9.02
C LEU A 45 -4.42 -17.20 -9.90
N GLY A 46 -3.26 -16.56 -9.68
CA GLY A 46 -2.07 -16.72 -10.52
C GLY A 46 -2.17 -16.07 -11.91
N LEU A 47 -3.17 -15.23 -12.14
CA LEU A 47 -3.44 -14.55 -13.41
C LEU A 47 -2.82 -13.16 -13.52
N LEU A 48 -2.26 -12.64 -12.42
CA LEU A 48 -1.63 -11.32 -12.37
C LEU A 48 -0.63 -11.03 -13.52
N PRO A 49 0.25 -11.96 -13.97
CA PRO A 49 1.17 -11.67 -15.07
C PRO A 49 0.48 -11.48 -16.43
N PHE A 50 -0.72 -12.04 -16.62
CA PHE A 50 -1.44 -11.98 -17.90
C PHE A 50 -2.34 -10.76 -18.04
N ILE A 51 -2.60 -10.04 -16.94
CA ILE A 51 -3.52 -8.92 -16.91
C ILE A 51 -2.73 -7.61 -16.95
N PRO A 52 -3.04 -6.69 -17.90
CA PRO A 52 -2.49 -5.34 -17.87
C PRO A 52 -3.07 -4.60 -16.66
N LEU A 53 -2.20 -4.14 -15.78
CA LEU A 53 -2.59 -3.32 -14.63
C LEU A 53 -2.56 -1.84 -15.05
N VAL A 54 -3.55 -1.09 -14.57
CA VAL A 54 -3.61 0.35 -14.81
C VAL A 54 -2.45 1.02 -14.04
N PRO A 55 -1.71 1.96 -14.65
CA PRO A 55 -0.63 2.68 -13.96
C PRO A 55 -1.18 3.39 -12.73
N GLY A 56 -0.59 3.13 -11.57
CA GLY A 56 -1.00 3.70 -10.31
C GLY A 56 -0.07 3.31 -9.16
N ALA A 57 -0.37 3.81 -7.97
CA ALA A 57 0.28 3.44 -6.72
C ALA A 57 -0.65 2.52 -5.92
N PHE A 58 -0.15 1.39 -5.45
CA PHE A 58 -0.91 0.47 -4.63
C PHE A 58 -0.79 0.88 -3.17
N GLU A 59 -1.90 1.19 -2.52
CA GLU A 59 -1.95 1.50 -1.09
C GLU A 59 -2.61 0.37 -0.31
N VAL A 60 -2.04 -0.01 0.84
CA VAL A 60 -2.61 -1.07 1.67
C VAL A 60 -2.44 -0.80 3.16
N PRO A 61 -3.50 -1.01 3.95
CA PRO A 61 -3.39 -0.93 5.39
C PRO A 61 -2.64 -2.16 5.94
N ILE A 62 -1.52 -1.94 6.63
CA ILE A 62 -0.92 -2.91 7.53
C ILE A 62 -1.57 -2.70 8.91
N PRO A 63 -2.34 -3.67 9.42
CA PRO A 63 -2.91 -3.54 10.75
C PRO A 63 -1.79 -3.64 11.79
N GLY A 64 -1.47 -2.50 12.39
CA GLY A 64 -0.58 -2.41 13.54
C GLY A 64 -1.17 -3.09 14.78
N GLU A 65 -0.42 -3.05 15.89
CA GLU A 65 -0.82 -3.74 17.12
C GLU A 65 -2.20 -3.33 17.63
N VAL A 66 -2.57 -2.06 17.46
CA VAL A 66 -3.86 -1.51 17.90
C VAL A 66 -5.02 -2.17 17.14
N PHE A 67 -4.89 -2.31 15.82
CA PHE A 67 -5.93 -2.90 14.98
C PHE A 67 -6.08 -4.41 15.26
N ARG A 68 -4.96 -5.09 15.54
CA ARG A 68 -4.96 -6.49 15.98
C ARG A 68 -5.67 -6.68 17.33
N LYS A 69 -5.49 -5.75 18.28
CA LYS A 69 -6.22 -5.76 19.55
C LYS A 69 -7.72 -5.54 19.35
N GLN A 70 -8.13 -4.62 18.47
CA GLN A 70 -9.54 -4.43 18.13
C GLN A 70 -10.16 -5.68 17.48
N ALA A 71 -9.40 -6.40 16.64
CA ALA A 71 -9.84 -7.65 16.04
C ALA A 71 -10.07 -8.79 17.04
N GLN A 72 -9.56 -8.69 18.28
CA GLN A 72 -9.83 -9.67 19.34
C GLN A 72 -11.26 -9.58 19.88
N ASN A 73 -11.92 -8.43 19.74
CA ASN A 73 -13.31 -8.21 20.14
C ASN A 73 -14.33 -8.73 19.11
N LEU A 74 -13.86 -9.29 17.99
CA LEU A 74 -14.71 -9.85 16.95
C LEU A 74 -15.08 -11.32 17.24
N THR A 75 -16.16 -11.79 16.63
CA THR A 75 -16.54 -13.21 16.68
C THR A 75 -15.45 -14.10 16.06
N CYS A 76 -15.41 -15.39 16.42
CA CYS A 76 -14.39 -16.33 15.90
C CYS A 76 -14.32 -16.36 14.37
N LEU A 77 -15.48 -16.34 13.69
CA LEU A 77 -15.56 -16.31 12.24
C LEU A 77 -15.03 -14.98 11.67
N GLN A 78 -15.46 -13.85 12.20
CA GLN A 78 -14.99 -12.53 11.76
C GLN A 78 -13.49 -12.36 11.97
N ARG A 79 -12.96 -12.85 13.10
CA ARG A 79 -11.52 -12.85 13.39
C ARG A 79 -10.76 -13.68 12.37
N THR A 80 -11.27 -14.85 12.03
CA THR A 80 -10.64 -15.72 11.02
C THR A 80 -10.66 -15.06 9.64
N LEU A 81 -11.79 -14.49 9.24
CA LEU A 81 -11.92 -13.75 7.98
C LEU A 81 -10.99 -12.53 7.93
N PHE A 82 -10.87 -11.79 9.04
CA PHE A 82 -9.96 -10.65 9.15
C PHE A 82 -8.50 -11.06 8.92
N PHE A 83 -8.01 -12.11 9.60
CA PHE A 83 -6.62 -12.58 9.40
C PHE A 83 -6.38 -13.15 8.00
N LEU A 84 -7.37 -13.82 7.41
CA LEU A 84 -7.28 -14.27 6.03
C LEU A 84 -7.20 -13.10 5.05
N ALA A 85 -8.03 -12.07 5.23
CA ALA A 85 -8.00 -10.86 4.42
C ALA A 85 -6.69 -10.10 4.61
N GLU A 86 -6.22 -9.93 5.84
CA GLU A 86 -4.92 -9.32 6.16
C GLU A 86 -3.79 -10.04 5.43
N ARG A 87 -3.74 -11.38 5.50
CA ARG A 87 -2.71 -12.17 4.85
C ARG A 87 -2.82 -12.15 3.32
N ALA A 88 -4.04 -12.05 2.79
CA ALA A 88 -4.30 -11.92 1.37
C ALA A 88 -3.81 -10.59 0.81
N LEU A 89 -4.02 -9.49 1.54
CA LEU A 89 -3.63 -8.14 1.18
C LEU A 89 -2.12 -7.87 1.42
N ASN A 90 -1.58 -8.38 2.53
CA ASN A 90 -0.19 -8.19 2.93
C ASN A 90 0.68 -9.34 2.45
N SER A 91 0.80 -9.49 1.13
CA SER A 91 1.64 -10.52 0.50
C SER A 91 2.91 -9.92 -0.09
N LYS A 92 4.07 -10.33 0.44
CA LYS A 92 5.39 -9.91 -0.08
C LYS A 92 5.53 -10.23 -1.57
N GLY A 93 5.10 -11.42 -2.01
CA GLY A 93 5.21 -11.84 -3.40
C GLY A 93 4.41 -10.94 -4.34
N MET A 94 3.21 -10.52 -3.91
CA MET A 94 2.38 -9.56 -4.64
C MET A 94 3.08 -8.21 -4.74
N PHE A 95 3.62 -7.70 -3.63
CA PHE A 95 4.29 -6.39 -3.62
C PHE A 95 5.51 -6.36 -4.53
N VAL A 96 6.35 -7.40 -4.46
CA VAL A 96 7.51 -7.54 -5.34
C VAL A 96 7.08 -7.65 -6.81
N HIS A 97 6.00 -8.37 -7.10
CA HIS A 97 5.48 -8.47 -8.45
C HIS A 97 4.99 -7.10 -8.98
N LEU A 98 4.24 -6.36 -8.17
CA LEU A 98 3.77 -5.01 -8.52
C LEU A 98 4.95 -4.05 -8.78
N GLN A 99 5.95 -4.06 -7.89
CA GLN A 99 7.13 -3.21 -8.04
C GLN A 99 7.95 -3.55 -9.27
N ARG A 100 8.10 -4.84 -9.62
CA ARG A 100 8.74 -5.26 -10.88
C ARG A 100 8.02 -4.75 -12.13
N ARG A 101 6.73 -4.45 -12.02
CA ARG A 101 5.92 -3.83 -13.09
C ARG A 101 5.93 -2.30 -13.02
N GLY A 102 6.72 -1.70 -12.14
CA GLY A 102 6.81 -0.25 -11.97
C GLY A 102 5.67 0.36 -11.14
N ILE A 103 4.90 -0.44 -10.42
CA ILE A 103 3.81 0.01 -9.55
C ILE A 103 4.38 0.17 -8.12
N PRO A 104 4.52 1.39 -7.59
CA PRO A 104 4.97 1.60 -6.23
C PRO A 104 3.94 1.12 -5.22
N VAL A 105 4.42 0.56 -4.11
CA VAL A 105 3.58 0.03 -3.02
C VAL A 105 3.79 0.86 -1.77
N TYR A 106 2.72 1.50 -1.30
CA TYR A 106 2.70 2.29 -0.08
C TYR A 106 1.85 1.60 0.99
N VAL A 107 2.35 1.63 2.23
CA VAL A 107 1.65 1.04 3.38
C VAL A 107 1.34 2.10 4.42
N TRP A 108 0.21 1.91 5.11
CA TRP A 108 -0.31 2.78 6.17
C TRP A 108 -1.06 1.92 7.19
N ILE A 109 -1.42 2.33 8.41
CA ILE A 109 -0.80 3.34 9.25
C ILE A 109 0.25 2.60 10.09
N LEU A 110 1.50 3.04 10.03
CA LEU A 110 2.59 2.49 10.84
C LEU A 110 3.13 3.61 11.72
N ASN A 111 3.23 3.37 13.02
CA ASN A 111 3.60 4.38 14.01
C ASN A 111 4.82 3.97 14.85
N GLU A 112 5.23 2.70 14.82
CA GLU A 112 6.36 2.19 15.61
C GLU A 112 7.55 1.75 14.75
N ASN A 113 8.76 1.79 15.33
CA ASN A 113 9.99 1.41 14.64
C ASN A 113 9.99 -0.05 14.20
N GLN A 114 9.38 -0.94 14.99
CA GLN A 114 9.26 -2.36 14.64
C GLN A 114 8.35 -2.56 13.43
N GLU A 115 7.31 -1.74 13.30
CA GLU A 115 6.39 -1.75 12.16
C GLU A 115 7.11 -1.23 10.90
N PHE A 116 7.92 -0.16 11.02
CA PHE A 116 8.76 0.31 9.92
C PHE A 116 9.74 -0.76 9.44
N GLU A 117 10.38 -1.47 10.38
CA GLU A 117 11.29 -2.56 10.07
C GLU A 117 10.58 -3.72 9.37
N TYR A 118 9.40 -4.10 9.84
CA TYR A 118 8.56 -5.08 9.17
C TYR A 118 8.22 -4.65 7.73
N ALA A 119 7.81 -3.40 7.52
CA ALA A 119 7.43 -2.88 6.21
C ALA A 119 8.62 -2.89 5.22
N PHE A 120 9.76 -2.30 5.61
CA PHE A 120 10.90 -2.18 4.70
C PHE A 120 11.67 -3.49 4.53
N GLN A 121 11.96 -4.21 5.61
CA GLN A 121 12.81 -5.41 5.53
C GLN A 121 12.02 -6.65 5.12
N LYS A 122 10.85 -6.90 5.75
CA LYS A 122 10.09 -8.12 5.48
C LYS A 122 9.21 -7.99 4.25
N MET A 123 8.45 -6.90 4.14
CA MET A 123 7.48 -6.70 3.06
C MET A 123 8.07 -6.05 1.81
N SER A 124 9.25 -5.44 1.91
CA SER A 124 9.94 -4.79 0.80
C SER A 124 9.07 -3.74 0.11
N VAL A 125 8.39 -2.89 0.89
CA VAL A 125 7.50 -1.83 0.38
C VAL A 125 8.29 -0.68 -0.23
N THR A 126 7.64 0.12 -1.09
CA THR A 126 8.26 1.33 -1.67
C THR A 126 8.27 2.49 -0.69
N GLY A 127 7.21 2.64 0.13
CA GLY A 127 7.11 3.71 1.11
C GLY A 127 6.11 3.42 2.22
N VAL A 128 6.19 4.21 3.28
CA VAL A 128 5.33 4.14 4.47
C VAL A 128 4.69 5.50 4.70
N MET A 129 3.38 5.53 4.96
CA MET A 129 2.66 6.69 5.45
C MET A 129 2.45 6.55 6.97
N THR A 130 2.80 7.59 7.72
CA THR A 130 2.81 7.60 9.19
C THR A 130 2.37 8.96 9.72
N ASP A 131 1.75 8.97 10.90
CA ASP A 131 1.45 10.20 11.63
C ASP A 131 2.69 10.76 12.35
N TYR A 132 3.80 10.02 12.40
CA TYR A 132 5.05 10.39 13.08
C TYR A 132 6.24 10.53 12.11
N PRO A 133 6.25 11.55 11.23
CA PRO A 133 7.27 11.69 10.18
C PRO A 133 8.69 11.83 10.74
N SER A 134 8.88 12.51 11.86
CA SER A 134 10.20 12.64 12.51
C SER A 134 10.76 11.29 12.97
N ARG A 135 9.89 10.38 13.42
CA ARG A 135 10.29 9.03 13.86
C ARG A 135 10.71 8.18 12.66
N LEU A 136 9.91 8.21 11.58
CA LEU A 136 10.25 7.53 10.33
C LEU A 136 11.55 8.07 9.74
N GLN A 137 11.75 9.39 9.74
CA GLN A 137 12.99 10.00 9.26
C GLN A 137 14.21 9.51 10.07
N ASN A 138 14.09 9.47 11.41
CA ASN A 138 15.16 8.95 12.27
C ASN A 138 15.44 7.47 11.99
N TYR A 139 14.40 6.66 11.80
CA TYR A 139 14.55 5.25 11.43
C TYR A 139 15.30 5.07 10.10
N LEU A 140 14.93 5.83 9.05
CA LEU A 140 15.58 5.74 7.74
C LEU A 140 17.04 6.19 7.78
N LYS A 141 17.34 7.28 8.51
CA LYS A 141 18.72 7.77 8.71
C LYS A 141 19.58 6.73 9.41
N SER A 142 19.08 6.13 10.50
CA SER A 142 19.82 5.12 11.27
C SER A 142 20.11 3.86 10.48
N ASN A 143 19.20 3.44 9.60
CA ASN A 143 19.36 2.24 8.78
C ASN A 143 20.04 2.48 7.42
N LYS A 144 20.48 3.73 7.13
CA LYS A 144 21.05 4.14 5.82
C LYS A 144 20.16 3.77 4.62
N LEU A 145 18.85 3.75 4.84
CA LEU A 145 17.89 3.40 3.79
C LEU A 145 17.50 4.67 3.04
N ASN A 146 17.93 4.78 1.77
CA ASN A 146 17.51 5.84 0.86
C ASN A 146 16.13 5.54 0.26
N TYR A 147 15.08 5.48 1.07
CA TYR A 147 13.70 5.43 0.58
C TYR A 147 13.08 6.83 0.55
N PHE A 148 12.31 7.12 -0.49
CA PHE A 148 11.64 8.41 -0.68
C PHE A 148 10.66 8.67 0.47
N LEU A 149 10.95 9.69 1.27
CA LEU A 149 10.02 10.25 2.25
C LEU A 149 9.04 11.18 1.52
N SER A 150 7.81 10.72 1.30
CA SER A 150 6.69 11.62 1.00
C SER A 150 6.17 12.20 2.32
N VAL A 151 6.52 13.46 2.57
CA VAL A 151 5.89 14.32 3.60
C VAL A 151 4.58 14.86 3.04
#